data_AF-A0A9P7WYP1-F1
#
_entry.id   AF-A0A9P7WYP1-F1
#
_cell.length_a   1.000
_cell.length_b   1.000
_cell.length_c   1.000
_cell.angle_alpha   90.00
_cell.angle_beta   90.00
_cell.angle_gamma   90.00
#
_symmetry.space_group_name_H-M   'P 1'
#
loop_
_entity.id
_entity.type
_entity.pdbx_description
1 polymer ?
#
loop_
_entity_poly.entity_id
_entity_poly.type
_entity_poly.pdbx_seq_one_letter_code
_entity_poly.pdbx_strand_id
1 'polypeptide(L)'
;MVQTQSSRSAIRLITRQTTVVRSTSARFFGTRVPFHRTKNNRIAGSHTVPARSFDITIPRPFNSSTPSSNADMSASKDTVTVKTKKVDTTARLGALRTLMQKADHDVQAYIIPSEDQHSSEYLAECDARRAYISGFNGSAGCAIITLNNAYMFTDGRYFLQAAEQMDSNWTLMKQGLPEVPTWQDFLHKNLPPNSKIGIDPTLISASDAESISSSLSSRSGSTLVPLAENLVDQVWTGRPARPKTKARALAVEFAGQSSQEKVEALRAELKKQDADAVVVTMLDEVAWLFNLRGSDIDFNPVFFAYAVVTTTTSTLYIDPAQLSILASQSDSCASSVSGKSTSFTTKISPDHLPLGVKIKEYTDIWADLAILGSDAKKVLVDRKASLKVLESINNSGAAAPTSSVTHIASAISSTPKGKPVGTLVRSPIADLKSIKNETEIYGFRACHVRDGVALARYFAWLEETLEKGEEEVSEWKAAEVLEKYRAENELFQGLSFTTISSTGPNAAVIHYSPDPNDCAIIKKDQMYLCDSGAQYLDGTTDVTRTWHFGEPSEEERRAFTRVLQGHIAIDTAVFPQGTTGAYYDRCKILN
;
A
#
# COMPACT_ATOMS: atom_id res chain seq x y z
N MET A 1 -29.08 -54.80 -40.34
CA MET A 1 -28.41 -54.87 -39.02
C MET A 1 -27.58 -53.60 -38.85
N VAL A 2 -28.08 -52.72 -37.97
CA VAL A 2 -27.43 -51.65 -37.19
C VAL A 2 -26.32 -50.78 -37.84
N GLN A 3 -26.72 -49.55 -38.19
CA GLN A 3 -25.90 -48.34 -38.13
C GLN A 3 -25.81 -47.85 -36.67
N THR A 4 -24.68 -47.30 -36.25
CA THR A 4 -24.63 -46.23 -35.24
C THR A 4 -23.46 -45.27 -35.49
N GLN A 5 -23.82 -43.99 -35.69
CA GLN A 5 -22.95 -42.83 -35.57
C GLN A 5 -22.68 -42.54 -34.08
N SER A 6 -21.49 -42.03 -33.76
CA SER A 6 -21.13 -41.49 -32.45
C SER A 6 -20.74 -40.02 -32.60
N SER A 7 -21.58 -39.14 -32.05
CA SER A 7 -21.38 -37.70 -31.94
C SER A 7 -20.53 -37.37 -30.71
N ARG A 8 -19.55 -36.47 -30.86
CA ARG A 8 -18.79 -35.87 -29.74
C ARG A 8 -19.57 -34.66 -29.20
N SER A 9 -19.94 -34.71 -27.93
CA SER A 9 -20.66 -33.66 -27.20
C SER A 9 -19.71 -32.63 -26.61
N ALA A 10 -19.95 -31.37 -26.92
CA ALA A 10 -19.41 -30.21 -26.20
C ALA A 10 -20.14 -30.03 -24.86
N ILE A 11 -19.39 -29.84 -23.78
CA ILE A 11 -19.96 -29.51 -22.46
C ILE A 11 -20.08 -27.99 -22.36
N ARG A 12 -21.31 -27.49 -22.48
CA ARG A 12 -21.73 -26.14 -22.05
C ARG A 12 -22.02 -26.17 -20.55
N LEU A 13 -21.31 -25.35 -19.77
CA LEU A 13 -21.68 -25.08 -18.38
C LEU A 13 -22.83 -24.07 -18.37
N ILE A 14 -24.02 -24.52 -17.95
CA ILE A 14 -25.19 -23.68 -17.71
C ILE A 14 -25.14 -23.21 -16.25
N THR A 15 -24.99 -21.91 -16.03
CA THR A 15 -25.29 -21.25 -14.76
C THR A 15 -26.79 -21.34 -14.47
N ARG A 16 -27.18 -22.14 -13.47
CA ARG A 16 -28.52 -22.09 -12.86
C ARG A 16 -28.46 -21.28 -11.57
N GLN A 17 -29.11 -20.11 -11.60
CA GLN A 17 -29.58 -19.44 -10.38
C GLN A 17 -30.73 -20.27 -9.80
N THR A 18 -30.59 -20.73 -8.56
CA THR A 18 -31.70 -21.24 -7.75
C THR A 18 -31.98 -20.27 -6.62
N THR A 19 -33.04 -19.50 -6.78
CA THR A 19 -33.72 -18.77 -5.71
C THR A 19 -34.39 -19.79 -4.79
N VAL A 20 -33.93 -19.92 -3.55
CA VAL A 20 -34.64 -20.70 -2.51
C VAL A 20 -35.28 -19.73 -1.54
N VAL A 21 -36.58 -19.53 -1.70
CA VAL A 21 -37.46 -18.96 -0.69
C VAL A 21 -37.77 -20.07 0.31
N ARG A 22 -37.28 -19.97 1.55
CA ARG A 22 -37.71 -20.85 2.65
C ARG A 22 -38.75 -20.15 3.51
N SER A 23 -39.99 -20.64 3.42
CA SER A 23 -41.01 -20.42 4.43
C SER A 23 -40.75 -21.34 5.62
N THR A 24 -40.67 -20.77 6.81
CA THR A 24 -40.56 -21.52 8.07
C THR A 24 -41.94 -21.71 8.67
N SER A 25 -42.47 -22.93 8.58
CA SER A 25 -43.57 -23.42 9.44
C SER A 25 -42.97 -24.44 10.42
N ALA A 26 -42.79 -24.05 11.67
CA ALA A 26 -42.49 -24.98 12.76
C ALA A 26 -43.69 -25.05 13.71
N ARG A 27 -44.31 -26.23 13.79
CA ARG A 27 -45.35 -26.57 14.78
C ARG A 27 -44.67 -26.80 16.14
N PHE A 28 -45.04 -26.01 17.14
CA PHE A 28 -44.69 -26.26 18.53
C PHE A 28 -45.79 -27.09 19.22
N PHE A 29 -45.38 -28.15 19.92
CA PHE A 29 -46.19 -28.86 20.91
C PHE A 29 -46.46 -27.93 22.10
N GLY A 30 -47.70 -27.93 22.57
CA GLY A 30 -48.19 -27.00 23.58
C GLY A 30 -47.96 -27.44 25.02
N THR A 31 -47.86 -26.44 25.89
CA THR A 31 -48.39 -26.45 27.26
C THR A 31 -48.90 -25.05 27.59
N ARG A 32 -50.13 -24.98 28.10
CA ARG A 32 -50.92 -23.77 28.40
C ARG A 32 -50.45 -23.09 29.69
N VAL A 33 -50.42 -21.75 29.72
CA VAL A 33 -50.97 -20.89 30.80
C VAL A 33 -51.36 -19.53 30.19
N PRO A 34 -52.55 -18.94 30.47
CA PRO A 34 -53.02 -17.70 29.82
C PRO A 34 -52.76 -16.45 30.68
N PHE A 35 -52.65 -15.25 30.08
CA PHE A 35 -53.37 -14.04 30.52
C PHE A 35 -53.20 -12.81 29.59
N HIS A 36 -54.34 -12.28 29.15
CA HIS A 36 -54.74 -10.87 28.88
C HIS A 36 -53.92 -9.90 28.00
N ARG A 37 -54.35 -9.84 26.72
CA ARG A 37 -54.82 -8.70 25.90
C ARG A 37 -54.69 -7.26 26.45
N THR A 38 -54.01 -6.40 25.69
CA THR A 38 -54.46 -5.02 25.35
C THR A 38 -54.04 -4.62 23.93
N LYS A 39 -54.91 -3.82 23.30
CA LYS A 39 -54.91 -3.40 21.89
C LYS A 39 -54.12 -2.08 21.70
N ASN A 40 -53.47 -1.87 20.55
CA ASN A 40 -53.92 -0.90 19.53
C ASN A 40 -52.87 -0.60 18.42
N ASN A 41 -53.43 -0.55 17.20
CA ASN A 41 -53.14 0.27 16.02
C ASN A 41 -51.79 0.25 15.27
N ARG A 42 -51.88 -0.40 14.09
CA ARG A 42 -51.15 -0.11 12.84
C ARG A 42 -51.52 1.28 12.28
N ILE A 43 -50.56 1.94 11.64
CA ILE A 43 -50.76 2.64 10.36
C ILE A 43 -49.61 2.25 9.42
N ALA A 44 -49.98 1.94 8.19
CA ALA A 44 -49.14 1.44 7.11
C ALA A 44 -48.63 2.57 6.21
N GLY A 45 -47.50 2.35 5.55
CA GLY A 45 -47.02 3.15 4.43
C GLY A 45 -45.94 2.39 3.67
N SER A 46 -46.34 1.66 2.63
CA SER A 46 -45.45 0.95 1.70
C SER A 46 -45.17 1.81 0.48
N HIS A 47 -43.91 2.11 0.20
CA HIS A 47 -43.46 2.60 -1.10
C HIS A 47 -42.36 1.68 -1.64
N THR A 48 -42.68 0.92 -2.67
CA THR A 48 -41.74 0.16 -3.50
C THR A 48 -41.39 0.99 -4.74
N VAL A 49 -40.10 1.14 -5.02
CA VAL A 49 -39.55 1.78 -6.24
C VAL A 49 -39.19 0.67 -7.23
N PRO A 50 -39.53 0.76 -8.54
CA PRO A 50 -39.25 -0.30 -9.50
C PRO A 50 -37.83 -0.24 -10.05
N ALA A 51 -37.18 -1.40 -10.19
CA ALA A 51 -35.91 -1.58 -10.86
C ALA A 51 -36.07 -1.44 -12.39
N ARG A 52 -35.19 -0.66 -13.04
CA ARG A 52 -35.06 -0.60 -14.51
C ARG A 52 -33.92 -1.53 -14.95
N SER A 53 -34.23 -2.48 -15.81
CA SER A 53 -33.27 -3.29 -16.56
C SER A 53 -32.80 -2.52 -17.80
N PHE A 54 -31.49 -2.45 -18.03
CA PHE A 54 -30.91 -1.98 -19.29
C PHE A 54 -30.39 -3.18 -20.08
N ASP A 55 -30.96 -3.39 -21.28
CA ASP A 55 -30.45 -4.32 -22.28
C ASP A 55 -29.34 -3.66 -23.10
N ILE A 56 -28.15 -4.27 -23.12
CA ILE A 56 -27.01 -3.86 -23.95
C ILE A 56 -27.00 -4.75 -25.19
N THR A 57 -27.16 -4.14 -26.37
CA THR A 57 -27.07 -4.83 -27.66
C THR A 57 -25.68 -4.59 -28.28
N ILE A 58 -24.96 -5.66 -28.63
CA ILE A 58 -23.62 -5.62 -29.24
C ILE A 58 -23.74 -5.63 -30.78
N PRO A 59 -23.06 -4.73 -31.53
CA PRO A 59 -23.04 -4.78 -32.99
C PRO A 59 -21.96 -5.75 -33.53
N ARG A 60 -22.28 -6.44 -34.64
CA ARG A 60 -21.40 -7.42 -35.33
C ARG A 60 -20.32 -6.74 -36.19
N PRO A 61 -19.14 -7.37 -36.39
CA PRO A 61 -18.08 -6.82 -37.24
C PRO A 61 -18.22 -7.22 -38.72
N PHE A 62 -17.66 -6.38 -39.58
CA PHE A 62 -17.57 -6.51 -41.04
C PHE A 62 -16.30 -7.29 -41.45
N ASN A 63 -16.43 -8.12 -42.49
CA ASN A 63 -15.36 -8.93 -43.10
C ASN A 63 -14.55 -8.14 -44.13
N SER A 64 -13.22 -8.32 -44.17
CA SER A 64 -12.44 -8.18 -45.40
C SER A 64 -11.19 -9.06 -45.38
N SER A 65 -10.85 -9.58 -46.56
CA SER A 65 -9.96 -10.72 -46.85
C SER A 65 -8.49 -10.35 -47.06
N THR A 66 -7.61 -11.32 -46.76
CA THR A 66 -6.14 -11.36 -46.97
C THR A 66 -5.72 -11.51 -48.45
N PRO A 67 -4.41 -11.40 -48.75
CA PRO A 67 -3.65 -12.64 -48.98
C PRO A 67 -2.20 -12.69 -48.43
N SER A 68 -1.73 -13.93 -48.34
CA SER A 68 -0.54 -14.54 -47.73
C SER A 68 0.83 -14.31 -48.40
N SER A 69 1.91 -14.51 -47.63
CA SER A 69 3.13 -15.19 -48.12
C SER A 69 3.98 -15.78 -46.97
N ASN A 70 4.41 -17.03 -47.15
CA ASN A 70 5.20 -17.88 -46.25
C ASN A 70 6.70 -17.53 -46.24
N ALA A 71 7.38 -17.73 -45.10
CA ALA A 71 8.78 -18.15 -45.03
C ALA A 71 9.09 -18.84 -43.68
N ASP A 72 10.00 -19.81 -43.74
CA ASP A 72 10.21 -20.92 -42.82
C ASP A 72 11.59 -20.82 -42.11
N MET A 73 11.70 -21.48 -40.95
CA MET A 73 12.90 -21.97 -40.23
C MET A 73 13.98 -21.01 -39.66
N SER A 74 14.18 -21.02 -38.33
CA SER A 74 15.05 -21.97 -37.60
C SER A 74 15.50 -21.43 -36.23
N ALA A 75 15.46 -22.30 -35.23
CA ALA A 75 15.77 -22.00 -33.83
C ALA A 75 17.28 -21.91 -33.55
N SER A 76 17.69 -20.94 -32.73
CA SER A 76 18.97 -20.97 -32.00
C SER A 76 18.70 -20.80 -30.50
N LYS A 77 19.31 -21.70 -29.72
CA LYS A 77 19.28 -21.71 -28.26
C LYS A 77 20.41 -20.83 -27.75
N ASP A 78 20.16 -19.55 -27.54
CA ASP A 78 21.08 -18.68 -26.81
C ASP A 78 20.48 -18.35 -25.45
N THR A 79 21.17 -18.82 -24.40
CA THR A 79 20.87 -18.53 -23.01
C THR A 79 21.39 -17.13 -22.71
N VAL A 80 20.56 -16.11 -22.99
CA VAL A 80 20.90 -14.71 -22.70
C VAL A 80 20.83 -14.49 -21.20
N THR A 81 22.01 -14.37 -20.57
CA THR A 81 22.14 -13.92 -19.19
C THR A 81 22.25 -12.40 -19.21
N VAL A 82 21.17 -11.70 -18.86
CA VAL A 82 21.09 -10.24 -18.88
C VAL A 82 21.88 -9.64 -17.71
N LYS A 83 22.70 -8.62 -17.99
CA LYS A 83 23.36 -7.78 -16.99
C LYS A 83 22.53 -6.53 -16.75
N THR A 84 21.74 -6.48 -15.69
CA THR A 84 21.34 -5.19 -15.10
C THR A 84 22.62 -4.46 -14.69
N LYS A 85 22.76 -3.19 -15.09
CA LYS A 85 24.00 -2.43 -14.89
C LYS A 85 24.12 -2.07 -13.41
N LYS A 86 24.88 -2.89 -12.67
CA LYS A 86 25.30 -2.60 -11.27
C LYS A 86 25.74 -1.15 -11.15
N VAL A 87 25.15 -0.44 -10.19
CA VAL A 87 25.52 0.96 -9.92
C VAL A 87 26.81 0.95 -9.09
N ASP A 88 27.87 1.60 -9.56
CA ASP A 88 29.07 1.80 -8.75
C ASP A 88 28.77 2.82 -7.64
N THR A 89 28.79 2.34 -6.40
CA THR A 89 28.46 3.08 -5.19
C THR A 89 29.70 3.55 -4.44
N THR A 90 30.92 3.28 -4.93
CA THR A 90 32.19 3.56 -4.24
C THR A 90 32.30 5.02 -3.81
N ALA A 91 32.02 5.95 -4.74
CA ALA A 91 32.08 7.39 -4.45
C ALA A 91 30.99 7.84 -3.45
N ARG A 92 29.77 7.28 -3.56
CA ARG A 92 28.64 7.61 -2.67
C ARG A 92 28.94 7.17 -1.23
N LEU A 93 29.47 5.95 -1.06
CA LEU A 93 29.86 5.40 0.23
C LEU A 93 31.04 6.17 0.85
N GLY A 94 32.04 6.56 0.05
CA GLY A 94 33.16 7.37 0.52
C GLY A 94 32.73 8.75 1.04
N ALA A 95 31.85 9.44 0.31
CA ALA A 95 31.28 10.72 0.73
C ALA A 95 30.45 10.57 2.01
N LEU A 96 29.60 9.54 2.10
CA LEU A 96 28.78 9.28 3.28
C LEU A 96 29.64 9.00 4.53
N ARG A 97 30.68 8.15 4.40
CA ARG A 97 31.62 7.85 5.50
C ARG A 97 32.40 9.08 5.96
N THR A 98 32.67 10.03 5.07
CA THR A 98 33.27 11.32 5.43
C THR A 98 32.31 12.15 6.28
N LEU A 99 31.01 12.17 5.94
CA LEU A 99 29.99 12.84 6.74
C LEU A 99 29.81 12.17 8.12
N MET A 100 29.79 10.84 8.18
CA MET A 100 29.67 10.09 9.44
C MET A 100 30.76 10.45 10.47
N GLN A 101 31.97 10.77 10.00
CA GLN A 101 33.13 11.10 10.84
C GLN A 101 33.23 12.59 11.21
N LYS A 102 32.36 13.47 10.70
CA LYS A 102 32.33 14.87 11.13
C LYS A 102 32.03 14.95 12.62
N ALA A 103 32.67 15.89 13.32
CA ALA A 103 32.55 16.04 14.77
C ALA A 103 31.10 16.21 15.26
N ASP A 104 30.25 16.83 14.45
CA ASP A 104 28.82 17.05 14.76
C ASP A 104 27.97 15.76 14.66
N HIS A 105 28.46 14.74 13.94
CA HIS A 105 27.78 13.45 13.80
C HIS A 105 28.46 12.37 14.66
N ASP A 106 29.77 12.14 14.46
CA ASP A 106 30.60 11.15 15.16
C ASP A 106 29.91 9.78 15.33
N VAL A 107 29.53 9.16 14.21
CA VAL A 107 28.85 7.85 14.20
C VAL A 107 29.70 6.78 13.50
N GLN A 108 29.73 5.58 14.08
CA GLN A 108 30.50 4.43 13.55
C GLN A 108 29.65 3.55 12.63
N ALA A 109 28.32 3.66 12.71
CA ALA A 109 27.38 3.04 11.79
C ALA A 109 26.24 4.02 11.48
N TYR A 110 25.65 3.91 10.29
CA TYR A 110 24.49 4.68 9.88
C TYR A 110 23.42 3.77 9.27
N ILE A 111 22.18 3.92 9.74
CA ILE A 111 21.03 3.11 9.34
C ILE A 111 20.22 3.88 8.29
N ILE A 112 19.92 3.22 7.17
CA ILE A 112 19.13 3.76 6.07
C ILE A 112 18.00 2.76 5.79
N PRO A 113 16.84 2.92 6.44
CA PRO A 113 15.66 2.10 6.19
C PRO A 113 15.05 2.42 4.81
N SER A 114 14.03 1.67 4.40
CA SER A 114 13.32 1.94 3.15
C SER A 114 12.23 2.99 3.33
N GLU A 115 11.64 3.03 4.49
CA GLU A 115 10.46 3.80 4.85
C GLU A 115 10.70 5.31 4.74
N ASP A 116 9.63 6.06 4.44
CA ASP A 116 9.61 7.51 4.51
C ASP A 116 9.14 8.00 5.90
N GLN A 117 8.93 9.32 6.03
CA GLN A 117 8.53 9.96 7.29
C GLN A 117 7.10 9.63 7.75
N HIS A 118 6.35 8.90 6.93
CA HIS A 118 4.99 8.48 7.12
C HIS A 118 4.83 6.96 7.10
N SER A 119 5.95 6.22 7.14
CA SER A 119 5.98 4.75 7.07
C SER A 119 5.25 4.19 5.84
N SER A 120 5.34 4.90 4.70
CA SER A 120 4.75 4.49 3.43
C SER A 120 5.42 3.22 2.89
N GLU A 121 4.61 2.33 2.31
CA GLU A 121 5.11 1.09 1.68
C GLU A 121 5.77 1.36 0.32
N TYR A 122 5.11 2.15 -0.52
CA TYR A 122 5.69 2.72 -1.74
C TYR A 122 6.22 4.11 -1.44
N LEU A 123 7.30 4.49 -2.10
CA LEU A 123 8.01 5.73 -1.83
C LEU A 123 7.90 6.67 -3.01
N ALA A 124 7.81 7.97 -2.73
CA ALA A 124 8.16 8.98 -3.72
C ALA A 124 9.67 8.89 -4.02
N GLU A 125 10.08 9.21 -5.24
CA GLU A 125 11.48 9.12 -5.67
C GLU A 125 12.44 9.90 -4.76
N CYS A 126 12.01 11.03 -4.21
CA CYS A 126 12.81 11.83 -3.29
C CYS A 126 13.15 11.13 -1.97
N ASP A 127 12.39 10.11 -1.57
CA ASP A 127 12.59 9.35 -0.33
C ASP A 127 13.26 7.99 -0.58
N ALA A 128 13.56 7.62 -1.84
CA ALA A 128 14.25 6.38 -2.23
C ALA A 128 15.76 6.35 -1.89
N ARG A 129 16.13 6.81 -0.69
CA ARG A 129 17.50 6.98 -0.19
C ARG A 129 18.31 5.68 -0.21
N ARG A 130 17.68 4.58 0.23
CA ARG A 130 18.28 3.24 0.21
C ARG A 130 18.62 2.81 -1.22
N ALA A 131 17.71 3.03 -2.16
CA ALA A 131 17.96 2.74 -3.58
C ALA A 131 19.06 3.62 -4.16
N TYR A 132 19.08 4.92 -3.83
CA TYR A 132 20.16 5.81 -4.24
C TYR A 132 21.52 5.37 -3.70
N ILE A 133 21.66 5.10 -2.40
CA ILE A 133 22.98 4.80 -1.82
C ILE A 133 23.53 3.45 -2.26
N SER A 134 22.66 2.47 -2.55
CA SER A 134 23.05 1.07 -2.80
C SER A 134 22.90 0.58 -4.25
N GLY A 135 22.08 1.27 -5.05
CA GLY A 135 21.63 0.77 -6.36
C GLY A 135 20.49 -0.25 -6.30
N PHE A 136 20.15 -0.78 -5.12
CA PHE A 136 19.08 -1.77 -4.96
C PHE A 136 17.70 -1.10 -4.78
N ASN A 137 16.78 -1.35 -5.72
CA ASN A 137 15.48 -0.66 -5.81
C ASN A 137 14.26 -1.54 -5.44
N GLY A 138 14.44 -2.71 -4.81
CA GLY A 138 13.31 -3.51 -4.33
C GLY A 138 12.47 -2.80 -3.26
N SER A 139 11.20 -3.17 -3.05
CA SER A 139 10.35 -2.39 -2.12
C SER A 139 10.73 -2.50 -0.64
N ALA A 140 11.45 -3.55 -0.24
CA ALA A 140 11.82 -3.78 1.15
C ALA A 140 13.33 -3.91 1.33
N GLY A 141 13.84 -3.35 2.43
CA GLY A 141 15.20 -3.56 2.88
C GLY A 141 15.69 -2.52 3.88
N CYS A 142 16.85 -2.78 4.47
CA CYS A 142 17.53 -1.84 5.37
C CYS A 142 19.03 -1.87 5.07
N ALA A 143 19.59 -0.70 4.75
CA ALA A 143 21.02 -0.54 4.57
C ALA A 143 21.68 -0.13 5.90
N ILE A 144 22.76 -0.83 6.26
CA ILE A 144 23.63 -0.46 7.38
C ILE A 144 25.02 -0.21 6.82
N ILE A 145 25.51 1.01 6.97
CA ILE A 145 26.84 1.40 6.51
C ILE A 145 27.71 1.67 7.73
N THR A 146 28.86 0.99 7.81
CA THR A 146 29.88 1.27 8.80
C THR A 146 31.03 2.05 8.14
N LEU A 147 32.01 2.46 8.95
CA LEU A 147 33.21 3.13 8.44
C LEU A 147 33.96 2.33 7.37
N ASN A 148 33.83 0.99 7.39
CA ASN A 148 34.59 0.11 6.50
C ASN A 148 33.73 -0.81 5.61
N ASN A 149 32.49 -1.12 6.02
CA ASN A 149 31.63 -2.09 5.33
C ASN A 149 30.26 -1.47 4.99
N ALA A 150 29.52 -2.11 4.09
CA ALA A 150 28.12 -1.79 3.78
C ALA A 150 27.32 -3.09 3.69
N TYR A 151 26.16 -3.13 4.35
CA TYR A 151 25.30 -4.30 4.46
C TYR A 151 23.90 -3.96 3.97
N MET A 152 23.30 -4.82 3.15
CA MET A 152 21.91 -4.69 2.70
C MET A 152 21.09 -5.84 3.23
N PHE A 153 20.14 -5.56 4.11
CA PHE A 153 19.17 -6.52 4.61
C PHE A 153 17.93 -6.48 3.75
N THR A 154 17.47 -7.63 3.26
CA THR A 154 16.20 -7.77 2.55
C THR A 154 15.65 -9.18 2.73
N ASP A 155 14.37 -9.37 2.44
CA ASP A 155 13.69 -10.66 2.48
C ASP A 155 13.80 -11.46 1.16
N GLY A 156 13.28 -12.69 1.19
CA GLY A 156 13.39 -13.69 0.13
C GLY A 156 12.84 -13.28 -1.23
N ARG A 157 11.95 -12.27 -1.29
CA ARG A 157 11.43 -11.75 -2.57
C ARG A 157 12.53 -11.11 -3.42
N TYR A 158 13.59 -10.62 -2.78
CA TYR A 158 14.56 -9.73 -3.41
C TYR A 158 16.01 -10.25 -3.42
N PHE A 159 16.27 -11.50 -3.04
CA PHE A 159 17.64 -12.03 -2.97
C PHE A 159 18.37 -12.00 -4.31
N LEU A 160 17.68 -12.35 -5.40
CA LEU A 160 18.25 -12.37 -6.76
C LEU A 160 18.46 -10.94 -7.26
N GLN A 161 17.41 -10.12 -7.21
CA GLN A 161 17.46 -8.71 -7.61
C GLN A 161 18.55 -7.92 -6.88
N ALA A 162 18.68 -8.08 -5.56
CA ALA A 162 19.71 -7.39 -4.80
C ALA A 162 21.13 -7.82 -5.20
N ALA A 163 21.36 -9.12 -5.46
CA ALA A 163 22.66 -9.61 -5.90
C ALA A 163 23.04 -9.12 -7.31
N GLU A 164 22.05 -8.90 -8.17
CA GLU A 164 22.23 -8.37 -9.52
C GLU A 164 22.43 -6.86 -9.55
N GLN A 165 21.74 -6.10 -8.69
CA GLN A 165 21.77 -4.64 -8.72
C GLN A 165 22.93 -4.01 -7.91
N MET A 166 23.34 -4.66 -6.81
CA MET A 166 24.41 -4.13 -5.95
C MET A 166 25.81 -4.45 -6.49
N ASP A 167 26.73 -3.51 -6.35
CA ASP A 167 28.16 -3.71 -6.64
C ASP A 167 28.88 -4.53 -5.55
N SER A 168 30.20 -4.68 -5.68
CA SER A 168 31.03 -5.44 -4.73
C SER A 168 31.27 -4.76 -3.38
N ASN A 169 30.82 -3.51 -3.19
CA ASN A 169 30.97 -2.82 -1.91
C ASN A 169 29.95 -3.30 -0.86
N TRP A 170 28.88 -3.95 -1.31
CA TRP A 170 27.77 -4.37 -0.47
C TRP A 170 27.82 -5.86 -0.13
N THR A 171 27.53 -6.17 1.13
CA THR A 171 27.24 -7.53 1.59
C THR A 171 25.73 -7.73 1.69
N LEU A 172 25.19 -8.67 0.92
CA LEU A 172 23.77 -9.02 0.98
C LEU A 172 23.47 -9.90 2.21
N MET A 173 22.58 -9.41 3.07
CA MET A 173 22.10 -10.06 4.27
C MET A 173 20.70 -10.64 4.01
N LYS A 174 20.64 -11.94 3.69
CA LYS A 174 19.42 -12.66 3.30
C LYS A 174 18.52 -13.00 4.49
N GLN A 175 17.64 -12.08 4.88
CA GLN A 175 16.80 -12.22 6.08
C GLN A 175 15.87 -13.44 5.99
N GLY A 176 15.65 -14.09 7.14
CA GLY A 176 14.81 -15.29 7.24
C GLY A 176 15.58 -16.61 7.11
N LEU A 177 16.85 -16.57 6.68
CA LEU A 177 17.73 -17.73 6.77
C LEU A 177 18.24 -17.91 8.22
N PRO A 178 18.36 -19.14 8.74
CA PRO A 178 18.72 -19.40 10.14
C PRO A 178 20.01 -18.71 10.62
N GLU A 179 21.00 -18.57 9.74
CA GLU A 179 22.33 -18.02 10.05
C GLU A 179 22.41 -16.49 9.89
N VAL A 180 21.37 -15.83 9.37
CA VAL A 180 21.39 -14.39 9.09
C VAL A 180 20.61 -13.66 10.18
N PRO A 181 21.25 -12.77 10.96
CA PRO A 181 20.54 -12.00 11.98
C PRO A 181 19.57 -11.01 11.32
N THR A 182 18.55 -10.60 12.06
CA THR A 182 17.80 -9.39 11.70
C THR A 182 18.73 -8.18 11.73
N TRP A 183 18.39 -7.11 11.01
CA TRP A 183 19.24 -5.91 11.03
C TRP A 183 19.31 -5.31 12.44
N GLN A 184 18.24 -5.39 13.23
CA GLN A 184 18.22 -4.99 14.64
C GLN A 184 19.17 -5.84 15.50
N ASP A 185 19.18 -7.15 15.26
CA ASP A 185 20.10 -8.06 15.95
C ASP A 185 21.56 -7.79 15.56
N PHE A 186 21.80 -7.51 14.28
CA PHE A 186 23.11 -7.17 13.76
C PHE A 186 23.72 -5.96 14.47
N LEU A 187 22.92 -4.91 14.73
CA LEU A 187 23.40 -3.70 15.40
C LEU A 187 24.07 -3.97 16.76
N HIS A 188 23.55 -4.92 17.54
CA HIS A 188 24.10 -5.20 18.88
C HIS A 188 25.03 -6.41 18.92
N LYS A 189 24.93 -7.36 17.98
CA LYS A 189 25.77 -8.57 17.93
C LYS A 189 27.05 -8.41 17.10
N ASN A 190 27.04 -7.53 16.10
CA ASN A 190 28.09 -7.48 15.08
C ASN A 190 28.84 -6.15 15.01
N LEU A 191 28.33 -5.08 15.66
CA LEU A 191 29.07 -3.83 15.78
C LEU A 191 30.00 -3.84 17.00
N PRO A 192 31.12 -3.10 16.97
CA PRO A 192 31.98 -2.94 18.14
C PRO A 192 31.21 -2.40 19.35
N PRO A 193 31.60 -2.76 20.59
CA PRO A 193 30.98 -2.20 21.79
C PRO A 193 31.19 -0.68 21.85
N ASN A 194 30.26 0.03 22.51
CA ASN A 194 30.23 1.49 22.62
C ASN A 194 30.17 2.24 21.28
N SER A 195 29.58 1.62 20.25
CA SER A 195 29.38 2.28 18.95
C SER A 195 28.26 3.31 19.03
N LYS A 196 28.47 4.46 18.38
CA LYS A 196 27.42 5.44 18.08
C LYS A 196 26.80 5.10 16.73
N ILE A 197 25.51 4.85 16.71
CA ILE A 197 24.77 4.37 15.54
C ILE A 197 23.82 5.49 15.11
N GLY A 198 24.14 6.18 14.01
CA GLY A 198 23.34 7.27 13.48
C GLY A 198 22.08 6.79 12.78
N ILE A 199 21.00 7.54 12.93
CA ILE A 199 19.76 7.35 12.17
C ILE A 199 19.01 8.67 12.03
N ASP A 200 18.33 8.86 10.92
CA ASP A 200 17.34 9.93 10.78
C ASP A 200 16.09 9.57 11.62
N PRO A 201 15.74 10.36 12.66
CA PRO A 201 14.64 10.03 13.56
C PRO A 201 13.27 10.12 12.87
N THR A 202 13.19 10.70 11.67
CA THR A 202 11.95 10.71 10.89
C THR A 202 11.70 9.38 10.18
N LEU A 203 12.71 8.51 10.03
CA LEU A 203 12.61 7.27 9.23
C LEU A 203 12.60 5.99 10.06
N ILE A 204 12.55 6.09 11.39
CA ILE A 204 12.43 4.95 12.30
C ILE A 204 11.18 5.08 13.14
N SER A 205 10.42 3.99 13.28
CA SER A 205 9.26 3.98 14.16
C SER A 205 9.68 4.17 15.63
N ALA A 206 8.86 4.85 16.41
CA ALA A 206 9.13 5.04 17.83
C ALA A 206 9.24 3.69 18.58
N SER A 207 8.44 2.69 18.19
CA SER A 207 8.48 1.35 18.77
C SER A 207 9.78 0.61 18.46
N ASP A 208 10.31 0.73 17.23
CA ASP A 208 11.57 0.09 16.85
C ASP A 208 12.74 0.80 17.54
N ALA A 209 12.73 2.14 17.58
CA ALA A 209 13.75 2.92 18.27
C ALA A 209 13.84 2.55 19.77
N GLU A 210 12.69 2.34 20.45
CA GLU A 210 12.62 1.87 21.83
C GLU A 210 13.28 0.50 22.01
N SER A 211 12.87 -0.46 21.18
CA SER A 211 13.36 -1.84 21.21
C SER A 211 14.86 -1.91 20.96
N ILE A 212 15.34 -1.18 19.95
CA ILE A 212 16.76 -1.12 19.57
C ILE A 212 17.58 -0.45 20.67
N SER A 213 17.15 0.71 21.17
CA SER A 213 17.89 1.44 22.21
C SER A 213 18.03 0.64 23.49
N SER A 214 16.98 -0.08 23.89
CA SER A 214 16.98 -0.99 25.04
C SER A 214 17.96 -2.15 24.84
N SER A 215 17.97 -2.73 23.64
CA SER A 215 18.86 -3.84 23.27
C SER A 215 20.32 -3.43 23.20
N LEU A 216 20.62 -2.22 22.69
CA LEU A 216 21.98 -1.70 22.58
C LEU A 216 22.58 -1.40 23.97
N SER A 217 21.81 -0.70 24.82
CA SER A 217 22.25 -0.27 26.15
C SER A 217 22.52 -1.45 27.09
N SER A 218 21.66 -2.47 27.07
CA SER A 218 21.77 -3.63 27.96
C SER A 218 22.92 -4.58 27.64
N ARG A 219 23.43 -4.58 26.40
CA ARG A 219 24.35 -5.62 25.91
C ARG A 219 25.71 -5.13 25.45
N SER A 220 25.82 -3.89 24.95
CA SER A 220 27.03 -3.45 24.22
C SER A 220 27.56 -2.07 24.63
N GLY A 221 26.82 -1.30 25.44
CA GLY A 221 27.15 0.10 25.73
C GLY A 221 27.01 1.06 24.53
N SER A 222 26.57 0.54 23.37
CA SER A 222 26.32 1.30 22.16
C SER A 222 25.06 2.16 22.29
N THR A 223 24.97 3.22 21.49
CA THR A 223 23.86 4.16 21.52
C THR A 223 23.32 4.44 20.12
N LEU A 224 22.01 4.58 20.03
CA LEU A 224 21.35 5.11 18.83
C LEU A 224 21.37 6.64 18.92
N VAL A 225 21.85 7.29 17.86
CA VAL A 225 22.08 8.73 17.78
C VAL A 225 21.15 9.31 16.71
N PRO A 226 20.12 10.09 17.10
CA PRO A 226 19.25 10.73 16.13
C PRO A 226 20.00 11.88 15.46
N LEU A 227 20.08 11.87 14.12
CA LEU A 227 20.70 12.91 13.32
C LEU A 227 19.62 13.78 12.70
N ALA A 228 19.69 15.10 12.92
CA ALA A 228 18.67 16.04 12.47
C ALA A 228 18.59 16.15 10.94
N GLU A 229 19.72 16.01 10.26
CA GLU A 229 19.80 15.96 8.81
C GLU A 229 20.09 14.54 8.33
N ASN A 230 19.43 14.14 7.24
CA ASN A 230 19.70 12.86 6.63
C ASN A 230 21.02 12.90 5.86
N LEU A 231 21.98 12.05 6.24
CA LEU A 231 23.30 12.05 5.62
C LEU A 231 23.27 11.61 4.14
N VAL A 232 22.28 10.83 3.71
CA VAL A 232 22.12 10.47 2.29
C VAL A 232 21.73 11.70 1.48
N ASP A 233 20.85 12.54 2.02
CA ASP A 233 20.38 13.74 1.31
C ASP A 233 21.55 14.71 1.03
N GLN A 234 22.55 14.78 1.91
CA GLN A 234 23.75 15.61 1.73
C GLN A 234 24.70 15.08 0.64
N VAL A 235 24.70 13.78 0.34
CA VAL A 235 25.52 13.20 -0.74
C VAL A 235 24.74 12.98 -2.03
N TRP A 236 23.42 13.14 -1.99
CA TRP A 236 22.53 12.89 -3.13
C TRP A 236 22.49 14.06 -4.11
N THR A 237 23.45 14.04 -5.04
CA THR A 237 23.45 14.98 -6.16
C THR A 237 22.24 14.74 -7.06
N GLY A 238 21.43 15.78 -7.28
CA GLY A 238 20.24 15.69 -8.13
C GLY A 238 19.06 14.95 -7.50
N ARG A 239 18.95 14.96 -6.17
CA ARG A 239 17.77 14.41 -5.46
C ARG A 239 16.47 15.01 -6.03
N PRO A 240 15.48 14.18 -6.43
CA PRO A 240 14.19 14.69 -6.91
C PRO A 240 13.50 15.55 -5.87
N ALA A 241 12.75 16.56 -6.33
CA ALA A 241 11.91 17.35 -5.45
C ALA A 241 10.77 16.49 -4.89
N ARG A 242 10.35 16.75 -3.66
CA ARG A 242 9.15 16.12 -3.09
C ARG A 242 7.93 16.48 -3.97
N PRO A 243 7.12 15.48 -4.39
CA PRO A 243 5.86 15.73 -5.08
C PRO A 243 4.95 16.66 -4.27
N LYS A 244 4.23 17.53 -5.00
CA LYS A 244 3.28 18.50 -4.44
C LYS A 244 2.03 18.52 -5.32
N THR A 245 1.51 17.34 -5.59
CA THR A 245 0.33 17.17 -6.44
C THR A 245 -0.91 17.77 -5.76
N LYS A 246 -1.89 18.20 -6.54
CA LYS A 246 -3.09 18.82 -5.96
C LYS A 246 -3.92 17.77 -5.25
N ALA A 247 -4.24 18.02 -3.97
CA ALA A 247 -5.21 17.23 -3.25
C ALA A 247 -6.63 17.50 -3.78
N ARG A 248 -7.45 16.46 -3.79
CA ARG A 248 -8.83 16.49 -4.28
C ARG A 248 -9.81 15.96 -3.24
N ALA A 249 -11.00 16.54 -3.22
CA ALA A 249 -12.09 16.09 -2.36
C ALA A 249 -12.71 14.78 -2.88
N LEU A 250 -12.89 13.82 -1.98
CA LEU A 250 -13.73 12.65 -2.18
C LEU A 250 -15.13 12.95 -1.64
N ALA A 251 -16.13 12.87 -2.52
CA ALA A 251 -17.50 13.16 -2.15
C ALA A 251 -18.07 12.10 -1.18
N VAL A 252 -19.02 12.52 -0.35
CA VAL A 252 -19.70 11.65 0.63
C VAL A 252 -20.45 10.49 -0.06
N GLU A 253 -20.85 10.66 -1.32
CA GLU A 253 -21.45 9.58 -2.12
C GLU A 253 -20.51 8.38 -2.34
N PHE A 254 -19.18 8.59 -2.26
CA PHE A 254 -18.18 7.52 -2.30
C PHE A 254 -17.71 7.13 -0.90
N ALA A 255 -17.55 8.11 0.00
CA ALA A 255 -17.00 7.87 1.34
C ALA A 255 -18.03 7.32 2.35
N GLY A 256 -19.34 7.48 2.10
CA GLY A 256 -20.44 7.12 3.00
C GLY A 256 -20.59 7.99 4.24
N GLN A 257 -19.58 8.78 4.59
CA GLN A 257 -19.55 9.68 5.75
C GLN A 257 -18.74 10.93 5.43
N SER A 258 -19.17 12.06 5.99
CA SER A 258 -18.44 13.33 5.96
C SER A 258 -17.19 13.29 6.84
N SER A 259 -16.25 14.18 6.57
CA SER A 259 -15.05 14.35 7.40
C SER A 259 -15.39 14.84 8.81
N GLN A 260 -16.46 15.63 8.94
CA GLN A 260 -16.96 16.08 10.24
C GLN A 260 -17.38 14.89 11.11
N GLU A 261 -18.18 13.97 10.58
CA GLU A 261 -18.61 12.76 11.30
C GLU A 261 -17.42 11.87 11.69
N LYS A 262 -16.41 11.77 10.82
CA LYS A 262 -15.17 11.01 11.09
C LYS A 262 -14.35 11.63 12.22
N VAL A 263 -14.20 12.95 12.23
CA VAL A 263 -13.52 13.68 13.32
C VAL A 263 -14.29 13.55 14.63
N GLU A 264 -15.61 13.58 14.61
CA GLU A 264 -16.44 13.37 15.80
C GLU A 264 -16.30 11.94 16.35
N ALA A 265 -16.31 10.92 15.49
CA ALA A 265 -16.04 9.54 15.87
C ALA A 265 -14.64 9.38 16.48
N LEU A 266 -13.62 10.04 15.91
CA LEU A 266 -12.27 10.05 16.45
C LEU A 266 -12.21 10.71 17.83
N ARG A 267 -12.87 11.85 18.03
CA ARG A 267 -12.96 12.53 19.33
C ARG A 267 -13.69 11.69 20.38
N ALA A 268 -14.70 10.92 19.98
CA ALA A 268 -15.34 9.96 20.87
C ALA A 268 -14.36 8.89 21.35
N GLU A 269 -13.43 8.46 20.49
CA GLU A 269 -12.37 7.51 20.87
C GLU A 269 -11.32 8.14 21.79
N LEU A 270 -10.92 9.40 21.56
CA LEU A 270 -10.07 10.16 22.48
C LEU A 270 -10.68 10.21 23.89
N LYS A 271 -11.98 10.48 24.00
CA LYS A 271 -12.71 10.51 25.26
C LYS A 271 -12.69 9.15 25.98
N LYS A 272 -12.87 8.04 25.26
CA LYS A 272 -12.80 6.69 25.87
C LYS A 272 -11.42 6.38 26.45
N GLN A 273 -10.38 6.89 25.81
CA GLN A 273 -9.00 6.67 26.22
C GLN A 273 -8.44 7.75 27.17
N ASP A 274 -9.28 8.70 27.61
CA ASP A 274 -8.88 9.85 28.44
C ASP A 274 -7.67 10.59 27.84
N ALA A 275 -7.72 10.83 26.52
CA ALA A 275 -6.68 11.50 25.77
C ALA A 275 -7.10 12.89 25.31
N ASP A 276 -6.16 13.83 25.31
CA ASP A 276 -6.41 15.23 24.92
C ASP A 276 -6.30 15.43 23.40
N ALA A 277 -5.45 14.63 22.75
CA ALA A 277 -5.20 14.71 21.32
C ALA A 277 -4.71 13.38 20.72
N VAL A 278 -4.73 13.31 19.39
CA VAL A 278 -4.04 12.30 18.56
C VAL A 278 -3.25 12.97 17.45
N VAL A 279 -2.05 12.44 17.18
CA VAL A 279 -1.22 12.81 16.02
C VAL A 279 -1.38 11.74 14.95
N VAL A 280 -1.81 12.17 13.76
CA VAL A 280 -2.03 11.32 12.59
C VAL A 280 -0.86 11.52 11.63
N THR A 281 -0.13 10.44 11.40
CA THR A 281 1.12 10.43 10.63
C THR A 281 1.02 9.58 9.37
N MET A 282 0.18 8.56 9.34
CA MET A 282 -0.01 7.71 8.16
C MET A 282 -0.83 8.45 7.11
N LEU A 283 -0.35 8.51 5.87
CA LEU A 283 -0.97 9.34 4.82
C LEU A 283 -2.37 8.86 4.44
N ASP A 284 -2.61 7.55 4.47
CA ASP A 284 -3.92 6.95 4.20
C ASP A 284 -4.95 7.30 5.30
N GLU A 285 -4.50 7.43 6.56
CA GLU A 285 -5.34 7.89 7.67
C GLU A 285 -5.69 9.38 7.52
N VAL A 286 -4.74 10.23 7.14
CA VAL A 286 -5.01 11.66 6.86
C VAL A 286 -6.01 11.80 5.70
N ALA A 287 -5.76 11.08 4.60
CA ALA A 287 -6.63 11.04 3.43
C ALA A 287 -8.06 10.56 3.78
N TRP A 288 -8.18 9.50 4.58
CA TRP A 288 -9.48 8.97 5.00
C TRP A 288 -10.22 9.92 5.95
N LEU A 289 -9.54 10.51 6.92
CA LEU A 289 -10.14 11.39 7.94
C LEU A 289 -10.73 12.65 7.31
N PHE A 290 -10.01 13.27 6.37
CA PHE A 290 -10.44 14.51 5.71
C PHE A 290 -11.14 14.29 4.37
N ASN A 291 -11.46 13.04 4.00
CA ASN A 291 -12.03 12.71 2.69
C ASN A 291 -11.25 13.34 1.52
N LEU A 292 -9.93 13.42 1.64
CA LEU A 292 -9.06 13.94 0.60
C LEU A 292 -8.32 12.79 -0.08
N ARG A 293 -7.94 12.96 -1.33
CA ARG A 293 -7.04 12.06 -2.07
C ARG A 293 -5.96 12.88 -2.77
N GLY A 294 -4.81 12.27 -3.02
CA GLY A 294 -3.69 12.88 -3.73
C GLY A 294 -3.08 11.91 -4.73
N SER A 295 -1.89 12.25 -5.22
CA SER A 295 -1.09 11.40 -6.09
C SER A 295 0.41 11.68 -5.88
N ASP A 296 0.82 11.93 -4.63
CA ASP A 296 2.23 12.22 -4.32
C ASP A 296 3.08 10.94 -4.26
N ILE A 297 2.45 9.79 -4.09
CA ILE A 297 3.08 8.47 -4.10
C ILE A 297 2.40 7.65 -5.17
N ASP A 298 3.19 7.03 -6.05
CA ASP A 298 2.66 6.19 -7.10
C ASP A 298 1.75 5.10 -6.54
N PHE A 299 0.68 4.81 -7.27
CA PHE A 299 -0.35 3.82 -6.95
C PHE A 299 -1.20 4.08 -5.70
N ASN A 300 -0.72 4.91 -4.78
CA ASN A 300 -1.37 5.25 -3.53
C ASN A 300 -2.01 6.63 -3.62
N PRO A 301 -3.35 6.77 -3.56
CA PRO A 301 -4.03 8.04 -3.78
C PRO A 301 -3.95 8.97 -2.53
N VAL A 302 -2.74 9.25 -2.09
CA VAL A 302 -2.38 10.00 -0.87
C VAL A 302 -1.52 11.23 -1.21
N PHE A 303 -1.34 12.11 -0.24
CA PHE A 303 -0.58 13.36 -0.33
C PHE A 303 0.21 13.57 0.96
N PHE A 304 1.38 14.20 0.88
CA PHE A 304 2.22 14.41 2.05
C PHE A 304 1.55 15.38 3.04
N ALA A 305 1.13 14.84 4.18
CA ALA A 305 0.47 15.61 5.22
C ALA A 305 0.55 14.94 6.58
N TYR A 306 0.37 15.75 7.62
CA TYR A 306 0.11 15.30 8.98
C TYR A 306 -1.20 15.89 9.49
N ALA A 307 -1.76 15.32 10.56
CA ALA A 307 -2.87 15.95 11.27
C ALA A 307 -2.71 15.87 12.78
N VAL A 308 -3.23 16.88 13.48
CA VAL A 308 -3.40 16.86 14.93
C VAL A 308 -4.87 17.12 15.22
N VAL A 309 -5.52 16.18 15.91
CA VAL A 309 -6.91 16.32 16.33
C VAL A 309 -6.95 16.35 17.85
N THR A 310 -7.45 17.45 18.41
CA THR A 310 -7.74 17.58 19.84
C THR A 310 -9.23 17.34 20.10
N THR A 311 -9.62 17.36 21.36
CA THR A 311 -11.04 17.28 21.77
C THR A 311 -11.92 18.37 21.17
N THR A 312 -11.35 19.50 20.73
CA THR A 312 -12.10 20.68 20.24
C THR A 312 -11.63 21.21 18.89
N THR A 313 -10.39 20.97 18.49
CA THR A 313 -9.80 21.52 17.27
C THR A 313 -9.20 20.42 16.39
N SER A 314 -9.01 20.74 15.12
CA SER A 314 -8.34 19.87 14.15
C SER A 314 -7.41 20.73 13.31
N THR A 315 -6.18 20.26 13.09
CA THR A 315 -5.18 20.95 12.28
C THR A 315 -4.64 19.98 11.23
N LEU A 316 -4.61 20.41 9.98
CA LEU A 316 -4.02 19.72 8.83
C LEU A 316 -2.72 20.43 8.45
N TYR A 317 -1.61 19.72 8.48
CA TYR A 317 -0.30 20.19 8.03
C TYR A 317 -0.03 19.64 6.65
N ILE A 318 -0.02 20.51 5.66
CA ILE A 318 0.12 20.17 4.24
C ILE A 318 0.78 21.36 3.55
N ASP A 319 1.50 21.14 2.46
CA ASP A 319 1.93 22.25 1.62
C ASP A 319 0.68 22.97 1.06
N PRO A 320 0.48 24.28 1.33
CA PRO A 320 -0.70 24.99 0.87
C PRO A 320 -0.84 25.02 -0.64
N ALA A 321 0.27 24.90 -1.39
CA ALA A 321 0.22 24.78 -2.85
C ALA A 321 -0.47 23.49 -3.30
N GLN A 322 -0.65 22.47 -2.45
CA GLN A 322 -1.42 21.28 -2.78
C GLN A 322 -2.93 21.48 -2.65
N LEU A 323 -3.38 22.47 -1.87
CA LEU A 323 -4.79 22.78 -1.72
C LEU A 323 -5.23 23.77 -2.79
N SER A 324 -6.20 23.39 -3.63
CA SER A 324 -6.93 24.34 -4.47
C SER A 324 -8.25 24.67 -3.78
N ILE A 325 -8.19 25.49 -2.73
CA ILE A 325 -9.40 26.01 -2.09
C ILE A 325 -9.98 27.09 -3.01
N LEU A 326 -11.27 27.00 -3.32
CA LEU A 326 -11.98 28.10 -3.95
C LEU A 326 -11.92 29.31 -2.99
N ALA A 327 -11.10 30.30 -3.31
CA ALA A 327 -11.33 31.64 -2.81
C ALA A 327 -12.74 32.03 -3.25
N SER A 328 -13.56 32.48 -2.30
CA SER A 328 -14.91 32.97 -2.53
C SER A 328 -14.87 34.25 -3.37
N GLN A 329 -14.65 34.16 -4.68
CA GLN A 329 -14.91 35.25 -5.61
C GLN A 329 -15.50 34.72 -6.91
N SER A 330 -16.59 35.39 -7.29
CA SER A 330 -17.30 35.28 -8.55
C SER A 330 -16.37 35.60 -9.71
N ASP A 331 -15.95 34.61 -10.48
CA ASP A 331 -15.44 34.85 -11.82
C ASP A 331 -16.20 34.01 -12.84
N SER A 332 -16.88 34.76 -13.70
CA SER A 332 -17.54 34.29 -14.91
C SER A 332 -16.52 34.17 -16.04
N CYS A 333 -16.83 33.29 -17.01
CA CYS A 333 -16.18 33.04 -18.31
C CYS A 333 -15.09 31.95 -18.40
N ALA A 334 -15.42 30.86 -19.12
CA ALA A 334 -14.72 30.26 -20.29
C ALA A 334 -15.19 28.79 -20.48
N SER A 335 -16.16 28.48 -21.35
CA SER A 335 -16.06 28.18 -22.79
C SER A 335 -15.26 26.90 -23.16
N SER A 336 -16.02 25.84 -23.43
CA SER A 336 -15.87 24.77 -24.45
C SER A 336 -14.48 24.42 -25.01
N VAL A 337 -14.00 23.20 -24.71
CA VAL A 337 -13.28 22.33 -25.65
C VAL A 337 -13.71 20.87 -25.41
N SER A 338 -14.09 20.19 -26.49
CA SER A 338 -14.55 18.80 -26.53
C SER A 338 -13.38 17.79 -26.62
N GLY A 339 -13.34 16.82 -25.71
CA GLY A 339 -12.45 15.65 -25.79
C GLY A 339 -12.50 14.86 -24.48
N LYS A 340 -13.02 13.63 -24.51
CA LYS A 340 -13.27 12.77 -23.34
C LYS A 340 -11.99 12.44 -22.57
N SER A 341 -11.79 13.14 -21.46
CA SER A 341 -11.23 12.62 -20.22
C SER A 341 -11.95 13.38 -19.11
N THR A 342 -12.93 12.74 -18.47
CA THR A 342 -13.62 13.32 -17.31
C THR A 342 -12.69 13.25 -16.11
N SER A 343 -11.67 14.11 -16.11
CA SER A 343 -10.96 14.50 -14.90
C SER A 343 -11.97 15.24 -14.03
N PHE A 344 -12.66 14.49 -13.15
CA PHE A 344 -13.44 15.08 -12.07
C PHE A 344 -12.46 15.73 -11.10
N THR A 345 -12.06 16.97 -11.40
CA THR A 345 -11.44 17.85 -10.41
C THR A 345 -12.53 18.31 -9.45
N THR A 346 -12.85 17.48 -8.46
CA THR A 346 -13.66 17.94 -7.33
C THR A 346 -12.78 18.92 -6.54
N LYS A 347 -12.88 20.20 -6.90
CA LYS A 347 -12.26 21.31 -6.16
C LYS A 347 -12.69 21.20 -4.69
N ILE A 348 -11.77 21.42 -3.77
CA ILE A 348 -12.06 21.41 -2.33
C ILE A 348 -12.99 22.61 -2.06
N SER A 349 -14.26 22.34 -1.83
CA SER A 349 -15.20 23.39 -1.43
C SER A 349 -14.83 23.90 -0.04
N PRO A 350 -15.15 25.17 0.30
CA PRO A 350 -14.94 25.70 1.64
C PRO A 350 -15.56 24.83 2.75
N ASP A 351 -16.65 24.12 2.42
CA ASP A 351 -17.41 23.28 3.35
C ASP A 351 -16.96 21.81 3.37
N HIS A 352 -15.95 21.42 2.57
CA HIS A 352 -15.50 20.02 2.49
C HIS A 352 -14.79 19.58 3.77
N LEU A 353 -13.91 20.44 4.29
CA LEU A 353 -13.19 20.16 5.52
C LEU A 353 -14.10 20.38 6.74
N PRO A 354 -13.89 19.65 7.85
CA PRO A 354 -14.59 19.89 9.11
C PRO A 354 -14.56 21.38 9.50
N LEU A 355 -15.64 21.87 10.09
CA LEU A 355 -15.75 23.28 10.47
C LEU A 355 -14.61 23.67 11.42
N GLY A 356 -13.86 24.70 11.05
CA GLY A 356 -12.75 25.21 11.86
C GLY A 356 -11.45 24.41 11.78
N VAL A 357 -11.27 23.53 10.78
CA VAL A 357 -9.95 22.94 10.51
C VAL A 357 -8.93 24.03 10.19
N LYS A 358 -7.84 24.04 10.94
CA LYS A 358 -6.70 24.91 10.69
C LYS A 358 -5.80 24.26 9.65
N ILE A 359 -5.36 25.01 8.65
CA ILE A 359 -4.37 24.58 7.68
C ILE A 359 -3.06 25.27 8.03
N LYS A 360 -1.97 24.51 8.11
CA LYS A 360 -0.61 25.00 8.37
C LYS A 360 0.37 24.37 7.39
N GLU A 361 1.54 24.99 7.24
CA GLU A 361 2.62 24.44 6.43
C GLU A 361 3.02 23.05 6.94
N TYR A 362 3.43 22.17 6.02
CA TYR A 362 3.79 20.79 6.33
C TYR A 362 4.85 20.68 7.45
N THR A 363 5.83 21.59 7.46
CA THR A 363 6.93 21.61 8.43
C THR A 363 6.58 22.20 9.80
N ASP A 364 5.46 22.92 9.91
CA ASP A 364 5.06 23.59 11.16
C ASP A 364 4.66 22.60 12.26
N ILE A 365 4.39 21.34 11.89
CA ILE A 365 4.01 20.30 12.84
C ILE A 365 5.01 20.16 13.99
N TRP A 366 6.32 20.29 13.75
CA TRP A 366 7.31 20.05 14.79
C TRP A 366 7.24 21.08 15.92
N ALA A 367 7.03 22.35 15.58
CA ALA A 367 6.85 23.41 16.57
C ALA A 367 5.52 23.26 17.33
N ASP A 368 4.45 22.92 16.61
CA ASP A 368 3.13 22.71 17.20
C ASP A 368 3.08 21.48 18.12
N LEU A 369 3.78 20.39 17.79
CA LEU A 369 3.89 19.22 18.67
C LEU A 369 4.64 19.55 19.97
N ALA A 370 5.65 20.41 19.90
CA ALA A 370 6.35 20.89 21.10
C ALA A 370 5.42 21.72 22.01
N ILE A 371 4.56 22.55 21.43
CA ILE A 371 3.54 23.29 22.19
C ILE A 371 2.52 22.32 22.78
N LEU A 372 1.98 21.40 21.96
CA LEU A 372 1.00 20.40 22.38
C LEU A 372 1.51 19.54 23.55
N GLY A 373 2.77 19.11 23.49
CA GLY A 373 3.39 18.34 24.57
C GLY A 373 3.59 19.11 25.88
N SER A 374 3.55 20.45 25.85
CA SER A 374 3.58 21.27 27.07
C SER A 374 2.20 21.40 27.73
N ASP A 375 1.14 21.39 26.91
CA ASP A 375 -0.23 21.70 27.35
C ASP A 375 -1.08 20.46 27.63
N ALA A 376 -0.84 19.36 26.88
CA ALA A 376 -1.60 18.13 26.97
C ALA A 376 -1.10 17.22 28.10
N LYS A 377 -2.00 16.42 28.68
CA LYS A 377 -1.67 15.36 29.64
C LYS A 377 -1.39 14.05 28.93
N LYS A 378 -2.11 13.78 27.85
CA LYS A 378 -1.98 12.53 27.07
C LYS A 378 -2.25 12.79 25.59
N VAL A 379 -1.27 12.44 24.76
CA VAL A 379 -1.35 12.52 23.29
C VAL A 379 -1.19 11.11 22.72
N LEU A 380 -2.17 10.64 21.96
CA LEU A 380 -2.08 9.36 21.28
C LEU A 380 -1.19 9.47 20.04
N VAL A 381 -0.26 8.53 19.90
CA VAL A 381 0.67 8.44 18.77
C VAL A 381 0.68 7.00 18.27
N ASP A 382 0.52 6.78 16.96
CA ASP A 382 0.57 5.43 16.42
C ASP A 382 1.95 4.78 16.64
N ARG A 383 2.01 3.47 16.89
CA ARG A 383 3.27 2.73 17.07
C ARG A 383 4.23 2.84 15.87
N LYS A 384 3.68 3.03 14.67
CA LYS A 384 4.43 3.23 13.42
C LYS A 384 4.81 4.69 13.16
N ALA A 385 4.37 5.64 13.99
CA ALA A 385 4.82 7.01 13.89
C ALA A 385 6.34 7.11 14.11
N SER A 386 6.98 8.05 13.43
CA SER A 386 8.42 8.22 13.53
C SER A 386 8.86 8.66 14.93
N LEU A 387 10.08 8.28 15.31
CA LEU A 387 10.71 8.69 16.58
C LEU A 387 10.67 10.22 16.74
N LYS A 388 10.85 10.97 15.64
CA LYS A 388 10.81 12.43 15.64
C LYS A 388 9.48 13.00 16.17
N VAL A 389 8.35 12.36 15.88
CA VAL A 389 7.03 12.77 16.41
C VAL A 389 7.01 12.65 17.92
N LEU A 390 7.47 11.52 18.46
CA LEU A 390 7.50 11.29 19.90
C LEU A 390 8.48 12.24 20.60
N GLU A 391 9.67 12.46 20.03
CA GLU A 391 10.65 13.43 20.55
C GLU A 391 10.08 14.86 20.56
N SER A 392 9.35 15.25 19.52
CA SER A 392 8.77 16.59 19.41
C SER A 392 7.70 16.83 20.47
N ILE A 393 6.97 15.80 20.90
CA ILE A 393 5.96 15.89 21.98
C ILE A 393 6.61 15.82 23.35
N ASN A 394 7.58 14.94 23.57
CA ASN A 394 8.07 14.64 24.92
C ASN A 394 9.24 15.55 25.37
N ASN A 395 9.94 16.21 24.44
CA ASN A 395 11.07 17.11 24.75
C ASN A 395 10.67 18.60 24.83
N SER A 396 9.36 18.90 24.96
CA SER A 396 8.84 20.27 25.02
C SER A 396 9.48 21.10 26.15
N GLY A 397 10.22 22.15 25.77
CA GLY A 397 10.86 23.08 26.70
C GLY A 397 12.32 22.77 27.07
N ALA A 398 12.93 21.73 26.49
CA ALA A 398 14.37 21.57 26.53
C ALA A 398 15.03 22.52 25.51
N ALA A 399 16.11 23.23 25.89
CA ALA A 399 16.90 24.02 24.94
C ALA A 399 17.35 23.13 23.77
N ALA A 400 17.38 23.68 22.55
CA ALA A 400 17.87 22.98 21.37
C ALA A 400 19.21 22.29 21.70
N PRO A 401 19.33 20.96 21.53
CA PRO A 401 20.41 20.22 22.18
C PRO A 401 21.73 20.47 21.47
N THR A 402 22.72 20.93 22.22
CA THR A 402 24.12 21.06 21.81
C THR A 402 24.91 19.74 21.89
N SER A 403 24.25 18.59 22.15
CA SER A 403 24.91 17.29 22.25
C SER A 403 23.93 16.11 22.12
N SER A 404 24.18 15.25 21.13
CA SER A 404 23.26 14.30 20.47
C SER A 404 23.01 12.96 21.19
N VAL A 405 23.49 12.76 22.42
CA VAL A 405 23.68 11.40 22.99
C VAL A 405 22.62 11.00 24.04
N THR A 406 21.82 11.93 24.58
CA THR A 406 21.03 11.67 25.81
C THR A 406 19.51 11.51 25.62
N HIS A 407 18.97 11.58 24.39
CA HIS A 407 17.54 11.92 24.21
C HIS A 407 16.56 10.77 23.90
N ILE A 408 17.00 9.63 23.36
CA ILE A 408 16.05 8.57 22.99
C ILE A 408 15.42 7.93 24.24
N ALA A 409 16.25 7.65 25.27
CA ALA A 409 15.74 7.11 26.52
C ALA A 409 14.79 8.08 27.25
N SER A 410 15.04 9.40 27.22
CA SER A 410 14.17 10.39 27.85
C SER A 410 12.86 10.62 27.08
N ALA A 411 12.91 10.59 25.74
CA ALA A 411 11.70 10.71 24.91
C ALA A 411 10.76 9.51 25.07
N ILE A 412 11.28 8.33 25.45
CA ILE A 412 10.51 7.08 25.47
C ILE A 412 10.11 6.67 26.89
N SER A 413 11.01 6.79 27.87
CA SER A 413 10.82 6.20 29.21
C SER A 413 10.59 7.19 30.34
N SER A 414 11.06 8.44 30.23
CA SER A 414 10.95 9.42 31.31
C SER A 414 11.19 10.85 30.81
N THR A 415 10.20 11.71 30.94
CA THR A 415 10.39 13.15 30.73
C THR A 415 10.92 13.79 32.02
N PRO A 416 11.59 14.94 31.95
CA PRO A 416 11.97 15.72 33.14
C PRO A 416 10.78 16.08 34.06
N LYS A 417 9.53 15.93 33.57
CA LYS A 417 8.26 16.23 34.27
C LYS A 417 7.46 14.99 34.71
N GLY A 418 7.94 13.77 34.48
CA GLY A 418 7.22 12.52 34.84
C GLY A 418 6.91 11.62 33.63
N LYS A 419 5.74 10.96 33.64
CA LYS A 419 5.31 10.03 32.57
C LYS A 419 5.32 10.73 31.19
N PRO A 420 5.68 10.02 30.11
CA PRO A 420 5.67 10.58 28.76
C PRO A 420 4.25 11.03 28.36
N VAL A 421 4.15 12.21 27.73
CA VAL A 421 2.89 12.79 27.25
C VAL A 421 2.42 12.05 26.00
N GLY A 422 3.34 11.81 25.06
CA GLY A 422 3.11 10.95 23.91
C GLY A 422 3.00 9.49 24.32
N THR A 423 1.83 8.88 24.09
CA THR A 423 1.53 7.49 24.41
C THR A 423 1.39 6.68 23.11
N LEU A 424 2.26 5.69 22.94
CA LEU A 424 2.24 4.79 21.78
C LEU A 424 1.04 3.82 21.85
N VAL A 425 0.14 3.92 20.87
CA VAL A 425 -1.06 3.10 20.73
C VAL A 425 -1.22 2.62 19.29
N ARG A 426 -2.16 1.71 19.06
CA ARG A 426 -2.67 1.48 17.69
C ARG A 426 -3.58 2.65 17.33
N SER A 427 -3.44 3.20 16.13
CA SER A 427 -4.25 4.33 15.68
C SER A 427 -5.75 4.02 15.76
N PRO A 428 -6.54 4.86 16.46
CA PRO A 428 -8.00 4.82 16.39
C PRO A 428 -8.55 4.88 14.96
N ILE A 429 -7.87 5.61 14.07
CA ILE A 429 -8.32 5.79 12.68
C ILE A 429 -8.13 4.49 11.90
N ALA A 430 -7.03 3.75 12.15
CA ALA A 430 -6.82 2.44 11.56
C ALA A 430 -7.98 1.49 11.87
N ASP A 431 -8.50 1.50 13.10
CA ASP A 431 -9.63 0.68 13.49
C ASP A 431 -10.94 1.16 12.85
N LEU A 432 -11.21 2.48 12.89
CA LEU A 432 -12.41 3.07 12.28
C LEU A 432 -12.51 2.79 10.77
N LYS A 433 -11.41 2.96 10.02
CA LYS A 433 -11.40 2.75 8.56
C LYS A 433 -11.31 1.28 8.15
N SER A 434 -10.94 0.38 9.08
CA SER A 434 -10.83 -1.05 8.77
C SER A 434 -12.19 -1.67 8.47
N ILE A 435 -13.25 -1.16 9.12
CA ILE A 435 -14.64 -1.59 8.95
C ILE A 435 -15.32 -0.65 7.95
N LYS A 436 -15.60 -1.17 6.75
CA LYS A 436 -16.16 -0.35 5.66
C LYS A 436 -17.66 -0.16 5.89
N ASN A 437 -18.13 1.06 5.66
CA ASN A 437 -19.57 1.33 5.71
C ASN A 437 -20.29 0.79 4.45
N GLU A 438 -21.62 0.83 4.43
CA GLU A 438 -22.42 0.26 3.34
C GLU A 438 -22.10 0.90 1.97
N THR A 439 -21.85 2.21 1.94
CA THR A 439 -21.47 2.96 0.73
C THR A 439 -20.11 2.52 0.21
N GLU A 440 -19.10 2.43 1.09
CA GLU A 440 -17.76 1.95 0.73
C GLU A 440 -17.82 0.50 0.22
N ILE A 441 -18.59 -0.39 0.88
CA ILE A 441 -18.78 -1.78 0.42
C ILE A 441 -19.44 -1.83 -0.95
N TYR A 442 -20.46 -0.99 -1.20
CA TYR A 442 -21.09 -0.90 -2.50
C TYR A 442 -20.11 -0.46 -3.58
N GLY A 443 -19.31 0.58 -3.32
CA GLY A 443 -18.26 1.06 -4.22
C GLY A 443 -17.23 -0.02 -4.53
N PHE A 444 -16.74 -0.73 -3.50
CA PHE A 444 -15.82 -1.87 -3.69
C PHE A 444 -16.43 -2.94 -4.60
N ARG A 445 -17.69 -3.31 -4.40
CA ARG A 445 -18.35 -4.31 -5.28
C ARG A 445 -18.46 -3.79 -6.72
N ALA A 446 -18.89 -2.55 -6.90
CA ALA A 446 -19.01 -1.94 -8.22
C ALA A 446 -17.64 -1.90 -8.93
N CYS A 447 -16.56 -1.61 -8.21
CA CYS A 447 -15.22 -1.52 -8.79
C CYS A 447 -14.65 -2.86 -9.21
N HIS A 448 -14.88 -3.90 -8.41
CA HIS A 448 -14.48 -5.25 -8.78
C HIS A 448 -15.27 -5.79 -9.98
N VAL A 449 -16.53 -5.38 -10.17
CA VAL A 449 -17.29 -5.75 -11.37
C VAL A 449 -16.70 -5.09 -12.61
N ARG A 450 -16.42 -3.78 -12.58
CA ARG A 450 -15.77 -3.06 -13.70
C ARG A 450 -14.39 -3.62 -14.01
N ASP A 451 -13.58 -3.88 -13.00
CA ASP A 451 -12.25 -4.47 -13.17
C ASP A 451 -12.31 -5.90 -13.73
N GLY A 452 -13.32 -6.68 -13.31
CA GLY A 452 -13.59 -8.00 -13.86
C GLY A 452 -13.90 -7.98 -15.36
N VAL A 453 -14.58 -6.94 -15.86
CA VAL A 453 -14.81 -6.74 -17.31
C VAL A 453 -13.50 -6.47 -18.04
N ALA A 454 -12.63 -5.62 -17.48
CA ALA A 454 -11.31 -5.35 -18.07
C ALA A 454 -10.44 -6.62 -18.13
N LEU A 455 -10.42 -7.42 -17.07
CA LEU A 455 -9.69 -8.69 -17.04
C LEU A 455 -10.25 -9.72 -18.03
N ALA A 456 -11.57 -9.84 -18.16
CA ALA A 456 -12.17 -10.76 -19.12
C ALA A 456 -11.80 -10.37 -20.57
N ARG A 457 -11.84 -9.07 -20.89
CA ARG A 457 -11.40 -8.55 -22.20
C ARG A 457 -9.91 -8.82 -22.43
N TYR A 458 -9.10 -8.56 -21.41
CA TYR A 458 -7.65 -8.77 -21.44
C TYR A 458 -7.28 -10.23 -21.71
N PHE A 459 -7.83 -11.19 -20.94
CA PHE A 459 -7.47 -12.59 -21.12
C PHE A 459 -8.02 -13.16 -22.44
N ALA A 460 -9.19 -12.72 -22.91
CA ALA A 460 -9.69 -13.09 -24.23
C ALA A 460 -8.79 -12.57 -25.36
N TRP A 461 -8.34 -11.31 -25.26
CA TRP A 461 -7.38 -10.74 -26.20
C TRP A 461 -6.05 -11.50 -26.20
N LEU A 462 -5.51 -11.82 -25.02
CA LEU A 462 -4.23 -12.50 -24.89
C LEU A 462 -4.30 -13.91 -25.48
N GLU A 463 -5.36 -14.66 -25.17
CA GLU A 463 -5.61 -15.99 -25.74
C GLU A 463 -5.70 -15.94 -27.28
N GLU A 464 -6.53 -15.05 -27.84
CA GLU A 464 -6.69 -14.91 -29.30
C GLU A 464 -5.39 -14.49 -29.99
N THR A 465 -4.62 -13.59 -29.38
CA THR A 465 -3.34 -13.11 -29.94
C THR A 465 -2.31 -14.23 -29.99
N LEU A 466 -2.18 -14.99 -28.90
CA LEU A 466 -1.28 -16.14 -28.84
C LEU A 466 -1.72 -17.28 -29.78
N GLU A 467 -3.02 -17.49 -29.98
CA GLU A 467 -3.54 -18.48 -30.91
C GLU A 467 -3.25 -18.16 -32.37
N LYS A 468 -3.41 -16.89 -32.78
CA LYS A 468 -3.11 -16.46 -34.15
C LYS A 468 -1.61 -16.51 -34.46
N GLY A 469 -0.75 -16.20 -33.47
CA GLY A 469 0.70 -16.17 -33.65
C GLY A 469 1.19 -15.09 -34.62
N GLU A 470 0.38 -14.06 -34.86
CA GLU A 470 0.67 -12.96 -35.79
C GLU A 470 1.56 -11.87 -35.17
N GLU A 471 1.59 -11.75 -33.83
CA GLU A 471 2.39 -10.77 -33.08
C GLU A 471 3.01 -11.44 -31.84
N GLU A 472 4.29 -11.15 -31.57
CA GLU A 472 4.93 -11.52 -30.31
C GLU A 472 4.52 -10.56 -29.18
N VAL A 473 4.02 -11.11 -28.07
CA VAL A 473 3.59 -10.32 -26.91
C VAL A 473 4.62 -10.48 -25.80
N SER A 474 5.31 -9.40 -25.46
CA SER A 474 6.17 -9.37 -24.27
C SER A 474 5.36 -9.22 -22.98
N GLU A 475 5.95 -9.58 -21.84
CA GLU A 475 5.38 -9.35 -20.50
C GLU A 475 5.02 -7.88 -20.27
N TRP A 476 5.89 -6.94 -20.66
CA TRP A 476 5.62 -5.51 -20.59
C TRP A 476 4.41 -5.11 -21.44
N LYS A 477 4.38 -5.55 -22.71
CA LYS A 477 3.29 -5.25 -23.64
C LYS A 477 1.94 -5.75 -23.12
N ALA A 478 1.93 -6.94 -22.54
CA ALA A 478 0.75 -7.54 -21.92
C ALA A 478 0.24 -6.69 -20.75
N ALA A 479 1.13 -6.23 -19.86
CA ALA A 479 0.79 -5.32 -18.76
C ALA A 479 0.17 -4.00 -19.27
N GLU A 480 0.76 -3.38 -20.31
CA GLU A 480 0.23 -2.15 -20.91
C GLU A 480 -1.18 -2.32 -21.51
N VAL A 481 -1.46 -3.48 -22.12
CA VAL A 481 -2.77 -3.75 -22.70
C VAL A 481 -3.84 -3.90 -21.61
N LEU A 482 -3.51 -4.56 -20.49
CA LEU A 482 -4.43 -4.64 -19.35
C LEU A 482 -4.71 -3.26 -18.75
N GLU A 483 -3.69 -2.41 -18.60
CA GLU A 483 -3.89 -1.04 -18.14
C GLU A 483 -4.82 -0.24 -19.08
N LYS A 484 -4.65 -0.38 -20.41
CA LYS A 484 -5.55 0.27 -21.39
C LYS A 484 -7.00 -0.15 -21.21
N TYR A 485 -7.27 -1.45 -21.03
CA TYR A 485 -8.64 -1.90 -20.78
C TYR A 485 -9.22 -1.37 -19.46
N ARG A 486 -8.39 -1.19 -18.42
CA ARG A 486 -8.82 -0.56 -17.17
C ARG A 486 -9.04 0.95 -17.33
N ALA A 487 -8.21 1.63 -18.10
CA ALA A 487 -8.33 3.07 -18.35
C ALA A 487 -9.62 3.44 -19.11
N GLU A 488 -10.22 2.50 -19.82
CA GLU A 488 -11.54 2.66 -20.45
C GLU A 488 -12.71 2.61 -19.45
N ASN A 489 -12.51 2.05 -18.25
CA ASN A 489 -13.56 1.93 -17.25
C ASN A 489 -13.87 3.29 -16.60
N GLU A 490 -15.14 3.52 -16.32
CA GLU A 490 -15.56 4.67 -15.52
C GLU A 490 -14.89 4.68 -14.14
N LEU A 491 -14.62 5.89 -13.64
CA LEU A 491 -14.02 6.17 -12.33
C LEU A 491 -12.56 5.72 -12.17
N PHE A 492 -11.89 5.18 -13.19
CA PHE A 492 -10.48 4.77 -13.13
C PHE A 492 -9.54 5.93 -12.73
N GLN A 493 -8.61 5.68 -11.81
CA GLN A 493 -7.68 6.66 -11.23
C GLN A 493 -6.21 6.27 -11.35
N GLY A 494 -5.88 5.21 -12.08
CA GLY A 494 -4.54 4.65 -12.19
C GLY A 494 -4.46 3.23 -11.62
N LEU A 495 -3.29 2.61 -11.75
CA LEU A 495 -3.03 1.29 -11.17
C LEU A 495 -2.92 1.36 -9.64
N SER A 496 -3.22 0.27 -8.94
CA SER A 496 -3.02 0.17 -7.48
C SER A 496 -1.67 -0.42 -7.09
N PHE A 497 -0.91 -0.94 -8.06
CA PHE A 497 0.50 -1.29 -7.99
C PHE A 497 1.00 -1.59 -9.42
N THR A 498 2.33 -1.70 -9.60
CA THR A 498 2.90 -2.13 -10.88
C THR A 498 2.43 -3.53 -11.23
N THR A 499 1.81 -3.70 -12.39
CA THR A 499 1.35 -5.02 -12.88
C THR A 499 2.52 -6.00 -12.97
N ILE A 500 2.40 -7.14 -12.29
CA ILE A 500 3.27 -8.30 -12.43
C ILE A 500 2.72 -9.11 -13.61
N SER A 501 3.30 -8.93 -14.79
CA SER A 501 3.08 -9.81 -15.94
C SER A 501 4.32 -10.69 -16.08
N SER A 502 4.17 -12.00 -15.97
CA SER A 502 5.30 -12.92 -15.90
C SER A 502 5.02 -14.25 -16.58
N THR A 503 5.99 -14.77 -17.34
CA THR A 503 5.89 -16.04 -18.06
C THR A 503 7.04 -16.98 -17.71
N GLY A 504 6.75 -18.28 -17.65
CA GLY A 504 7.73 -19.31 -17.37
C GLY A 504 8.49 -19.07 -16.05
N PRO A 505 9.83 -19.12 -16.02
CA PRO A 505 10.61 -18.91 -14.81
C PRO A 505 10.39 -17.56 -14.11
N ASN A 506 10.00 -16.50 -14.85
CA ASN A 506 9.74 -15.18 -14.25
C ASN A 506 8.55 -15.24 -13.28
N ALA A 507 7.58 -16.14 -13.50
CA ALA A 507 6.43 -16.33 -12.61
C ALA A 507 6.81 -16.93 -11.25
N ALA A 508 8.03 -17.44 -11.08
CA ALA A 508 8.55 -17.88 -9.78
C ALA A 508 9.19 -16.72 -8.96
N VAL A 509 9.39 -15.55 -9.58
CA VAL A 509 9.90 -14.34 -8.92
C VAL A 509 8.71 -13.54 -8.38
N ILE A 510 8.50 -13.59 -7.06
CA ILE A 510 7.26 -13.14 -6.41
C ILE A 510 6.90 -11.68 -6.75
N HIS A 511 7.87 -10.76 -6.71
CA HIS A 511 7.69 -9.35 -7.06
C HIS A 511 8.42 -9.00 -8.36
N TYR A 512 8.22 -9.81 -9.39
CA TYR A 512 8.74 -9.53 -10.72
C TYR A 512 8.11 -8.26 -11.29
N SER A 513 8.90 -7.43 -11.95
CA SER A 513 8.43 -6.28 -12.71
C SER A 513 9.06 -6.35 -14.11
N PRO A 514 8.26 -6.45 -15.18
CA PRO A 514 8.81 -6.57 -16.53
C PRO A 514 9.54 -5.29 -16.93
N ASP A 515 10.79 -5.41 -17.41
CA ASP A 515 11.52 -4.29 -17.99
C ASP A 515 10.91 -3.93 -19.36
N PRO A 516 10.60 -2.64 -19.63
CA PRO A 516 10.07 -2.20 -20.92
C PRO A 516 10.94 -2.56 -22.13
N ASN A 517 12.25 -2.72 -21.93
CA ASN A 517 13.23 -2.93 -22.98
C ASN A 517 13.78 -4.36 -23.03
N ASP A 518 13.60 -5.14 -21.95
CA ASP A 518 14.25 -6.44 -21.78
C ASP A 518 13.42 -7.38 -20.88
N CYS A 519 12.28 -7.82 -21.40
CA CYS A 519 11.41 -8.81 -20.75
C CYS A 519 11.08 -9.98 -21.69
N ALA A 520 10.61 -11.08 -21.12
CA ALA A 520 10.35 -12.29 -21.88
C ALA A 520 9.14 -12.14 -22.81
N ILE A 521 9.15 -12.89 -23.90
CA ILE A 521 7.98 -13.09 -24.77
C ILE A 521 7.10 -14.18 -24.17
N ILE A 522 5.81 -13.91 -24.06
CA ILE A 522 4.80 -14.85 -23.55
C ILE A 522 4.63 -16.00 -24.54
N LYS A 523 4.79 -17.22 -24.04
CA LYS A 523 4.66 -18.45 -24.84
C LYS A 523 3.51 -19.32 -24.35
N LYS A 524 2.89 -20.06 -25.28
CA LYS A 524 1.76 -20.93 -24.97
C LYS A 524 2.11 -22.15 -24.13
N ASP A 525 3.33 -22.64 -24.28
CA ASP A 525 3.87 -23.82 -23.61
C ASP A 525 4.49 -23.49 -22.24
N GLN A 526 4.18 -22.31 -21.69
CA GLN A 526 4.66 -21.86 -20.39
C GLN A 526 3.50 -21.36 -19.53
N MET A 527 3.63 -21.47 -18.21
CA MET A 527 2.74 -20.76 -17.30
C MET A 527 2.84 -19.26 -17.51
N TYR A 528 1.70 -18.58 -17.40
CA TYR A 528 1.59 -17.14 -17.39
C TYR A 528 0.90 -16.68 -16.11
N LEU A 529 1.53 -15.80 -15.34
CA LEU A 529 0.98 -15.21 -14.13
C LEU A 529 0.80 -13.71 -14.33
N CYS A 530 -0.39 -13.23 -13.99
CA CYS A 530 -0.75 -11.83 -14.03
C CYS A 530 -1.28 -11.42 -12.65
N ASP A 531 -0.52 -10.62 -11.92
CA ASP A 531 -0.95 -9.96 -10.69
C ASP A 531 -1.11 -8.47 -10.94
N SER A 532 -2.28 -7.92 -10.64
CA SER A 532 -2.58 -6.56 -11.07
C SER A 532 -3.78 -5.96 -10.35
N GLY A 533 -3.86 -4.63 -10.32
CA GLY A 533 -4.99 -3.94 -9.72
C GLY A 533 -5.12 -2.49 -10.17
N ALA A 534 -6.22 -1.85 -9.81
CA ALA A 534 -6.49 -0.46 -10.13
C ALA A 534 -7.11 0.31 -8.95
N GLN A 535 -6.86 1.61 -8.96
CA GLN A 535 -7.60 2.59 -8.17
C GLN A 535 -8.81 3.07 -8.98
N TYR A 536 -9.97 3.10 -8.34
CA TYR A 536 -11.19 3.75 -8.82
C TYR A 536 -11.63 4.77 -7.77
N LEU A 537 -12.45 5.76 -8.14
CA LEU A 537 -12.98 6.73 -7.15
C LEU A 537 -13.76 6.05 -6.01
N ASP A 538 -14.38 4.90 -6.30
CA ASP A 538 -15.24 4.17 -5.37
C ASP A 538 -14.62 2.88 -4.82
N GLY A 539 -13.34 2.60 -5.09
CA GLY A 539 -12.67 1.44 -4.51
C GLY A 539 -11.31 1.12 -5.14
N THR A 540 -10.64 0.13 -4.56
CA THR A 540 -9.33 -0.36 -5.02
C THR A 540 -9.45 -1.85 -5.31
N THR A 541 -8.84 -2.31 -6.41
CA THR A 541 -8.78 -3.74 -6.77
C THR A 541 -7.37 -4.29 -6.67
N ASP A 542 -7.28 -5.59 -6.44
CA ASP A 542 -6.06 -6.38 -6.42
C ASP A 542 -6.44 -7.83 -6.76
N VAL A 543 -5.88 -8.37 -7.83
CA VAL A 543 -6.25 -9.70 -8.34
C VAL A 543 -5.14 -10.34 -9.14
N THR A 544 -4.82 -11.57 -8.74
CA THR A 544 -3.92 -12.47 -9.46
C THR A 544 -4.67 -13.55 -10.21
N ARG A 545 -4.22 -13.87 -11.43
CA ARG A 545 -4.60 -15.09 -12.17
C ARG A 545 -3.37 -15.75 -12.77
N THR A 546 -3.38 -17.08 -12.75
CA THR A 546 -2.36 -17.90 -13.41
C THR A 546 -3.03 -18.75 -14.48
N TRP A 547 -2.48 -18.72 -15.69
CA TRP A 547 -2.97 -19.40 -16.88
C TRP A 547 -1.88 -20.28 -17.50
N HIS A 548 -2.31 -21.20 -18.35
CA HIS A 548 -1.46 -21.93 -19.28
C HIS A 548 -2.22 -22.00 -20.62
N PHE A 549 -1.62 -21.54 -21.72
CA PHE A 549 -2.30 -21.42 -23.03
C PHE A 549 -2.04 -22.60 -23.98
N GLY A 550 -1.36 -23.63 -23.48
CA GLY A 550 -1.13 -24.93 -24.14
C GLY A 550 -1.45 -26.08 -23.18
N GLU A 551 -0.66 -27.15 -23.22
CA GLU A 551 -0.81 -28.29 -22.31
C GLU A 551 0.12 -28.19 -21.09
N PRO A 552 -0.39 -27.95 -19.86
CA PRO A 552 0.44 -27.87 -18.67
C PRO A 552 0.92 -29.25 -18.24
N SER A 553 2.11 -29.31 -17.65
CA SER A 553 2.69 -30.51 -17.05
C SER A 553 1.93 -30.97 -15.81
N GLU A 554 2.15 -32.24 -15.42
CA GLU A 554 1.57 -32.80 -14.18
C GLU A 554 2.00 -32.02 -12.93
N GLU A 555 3.22 -31.48 -12.91
CA GLU A 555 3.72 -30.67 -11.82
C GLU A 555 2.99 -29.33 -11.70
N GLU A 556 2.85 -28.60 -12.81
CA GLU A 556 2.13 -27.32 -12.86
C GLU A 556 0.67 -27.49 -12.44
N ARG A 557 0.01 -28.54 -12.95
CA ARG A 557 -1.37 -28.89 -12.56
C ARG A 557 -1.47 -29.20 -11.07
N ARG A 558 -0.53 -29.96 -10.51
CA ARG A 558 -0.50 -30.29 -9.08
C ARG A 558 -0.32 -29.03 -8.23
N ALA A 559 0.67 -28.20 -8.54
CA ALA A 559 0.97 -26.98 -7.80
C ALA A 559 -0.21 -26.00 -7.84
N PHE A 560 -0.77 -25.74 -9.02
CA PHE A 560 -1.95 -24.89 -9.20
C PHE A 560 -3.14 -25.40 -8.36
N THR A 561 -3.40 -26.71 -8.40
CA THR A 561 -4.51 -27.32 -7.66
C THR A 561 -4.36 -27.16 -6.15
N ARG A 562 -3.13 -27.29 -5.61
CA ARG A 562 -2.86 -27.09 -4.17
C ARG A 562 -3.13 -25.65 -3.74
N VAL A 563 -2.66 -24.68 -4.52
CA VAL A 563 -2.93 -23.25 -4.26
C VAL A 563 -4.44 -22.98 -4.31
N LEU A 564 -5.15 -23.53 -5.31
CA LEU A 564 -6.60 -23.38 -5.43
C LEU A 564 -7.36 -24.01 -4.24
N GLN A 565 -6.93 -25.16 -3.74
CA GLN A 565 -7.50 -25.79 -2.55
C GLN A 565 -7.37 -24.88 -1.33
N GLY A 566 -6.18 -24.31 -1.10
CA GLY A 566 -5.96 -23.34 -0.03
C GLY A 566 -6.80 -22.07 -0.18
N HIS A 567 -6.95 -21.56 -1.40
CA HIS A 567 -7.80 -20.41 -1.71
C HIS A 567 -9.27 -20.68 -1.35
N ILE A 568 -9.84 -21.78 -1.84
CA ILE A 568 -11.24 -22.17 -1.56
C ILE A 568 -11.45 -22.43 -0.06
N ALA A 569 -10.47 -23.04 0.62
CA ALA A 569 -10.56 -23.34 2.04
C ALA A 569 -10.72 -22.06 2.89
N ILE A 570 -10.08 -20.95 2.50
CA ILE A 570 -10.27 -19.66 3.19
C ILE A 570 -11.57 -19.00 2.76
N ASP A 571 -11.86 -18.94 1.47
CA ASP A 571 -13.06 -18.27 0.93
C ASP A 571 -14.36 -18.86 1.51
N THR A 572 -14.35 -20.15 1.81
CA THR A 572 -15.51 -20.88 2.37
C THR A 572 -15.45 -21.10 3.89
N ALA A 573 -14.44 -20.55 4.57
CA ALA A 573 -14.26 -20.74 6.01
C ALA A 573 -15.38 -20.10 6.83
N VAL A 574 -15.91 -20.85 7.82
CA VAL A 574 -16.84 -20.33 8.82
C VAL A 574 -16.13 -20.24 10.17
N PHE A 575 -16.20 -19.07 10.82
CA PHE A 575 -15.42 -18.79 12.03
C PHE A 575 -16.16 -17.85 13.00
N PRO A 576 -15.84 -17.90 14.30
CA PRO A 576 -16.38 -16.96 15.27
C PRO A 576 -15.93 -15.52 15.02
N GLN A 577 -16.83 -14.56 15.26
CA GLN A 577 -16.49 -13.14 15.26
C GLN A 577 -15.34 -12.85 16.24
N GLY A 578 -14.38 -12.02 15.83
CA GLY A 578 -13.20 -11.66 16.63
C GLY A 578 -11.99 -12.58 16.45
N THR A 579 -12.11 -13.65 15.67
CA THR A 579 -10.95 -14.49 15.30
C THR A 579 -9.94 -13.68 14.47
N THR A 580 -8.65 -13.72 14.84
CA THR A 580 -7.62 -12.93 14.18
C THR A 580 -7.15 -13.55 12.87
N GLY A 581 -6.79 -12.71 11.89
CA GLY A 581 -6.26 -13.09 10.58
C GLY A 581 -5.16 -14.18 10.59
N ALA A 582 -4.26 -14.12 11.58
CA ALA A 582 -3.14 -15.05 11.71
C ALA A 582 -3.52 -16.54 11.87
N TYR A 583 -4.74 -16.84 12.32
CA TYR A 583 -5.20 -18.24 12.39
C TYR A 583 -5.51 -18.81 11.00
N TYR A 584 -5.97 -17.99 10.05
CA TYR A 584 -6.32 -18.44 8.70
C TYR A 584 -5.10 -18.63 7.81
N ASP A 585 -4.03 -17.87 8.06
CA ASP A 585 -2.78 -18.05 7.34
C ASP A 585 -2.23 -19.47 7.52
N ARG A 586 -2.32 -20.02 8.73
CA ARG A 586 -1.96 -21.42 9.03
C ARG A 586 -2.80 -22.44 8.28
N CYS A 587 -4.05 -22.12 7.93
CA CYS A 587 -4.90 -23.00 7.12
C CYS A 587 -4.46 -23.09 5.65
N LYS A 588 -3.69 -22.10 5.14
CA LYS A 588 -3.10 -22.16 3.77
C LYS A 588 -2.00 -23.21 3.64
N ILE A 589 -1.26 -23.47 4.72
CA ILE A 589 0.00 -24.23 4.69
C ILE A 589 -0.23 -25.72 4.99
N LEU A 590 -1.34 -26.07 5.66
CA LEU A 590 -1.58 -27.42 6.19
C LEU A 590 -2.42 -28.35 5.29
N ASN A 591 -2.95 -27.84 4.17
CA ASN A 591 -3.70 -28.61 3.15
C ASN A 591 -2.89 -28.71 1.86
#